data_AF-A0A847TCK4-F1
#
_entry.id   AF-A0A847TCK4-F1
#
_cell.length_a   1.000
_cell.length_b   1.000
_cell.length_c   1.000
_cell.angle_alpha   90.00
_cell.angle_beta   90.00
_cell.angle_gamma   90.00
#
_symmetry.space_group_name_H-M   'P 1'
#
loop_
_entity.id
_entity.type
_entity.pdbx_description
1 polymer ?
#
loop_
_entity_poly.entity_id
_entity_poly.type
_entity_poly.pdbx_seq_one_letter_code
_entity_poly.pdbx_strand_id
1 'polypeptide(L)'
;MLFHFRKPILLAAASLLFTAIAAPAQAQDKFDSKLLKNGKYTLACYSVNGSDASVIGTFTIDINTAGDKLTLTTNTALAGLEEWKDTAISNLNNFKPVYRASHSTLKDMVLHFGNDVTGYYVDKKTKAKTQIKEPGNQYFIDSYTYPFLLSLLPLTSGYSTDLPVYEYKPENKENLKKAVVEEVKNSSWVSKYTGKHDVWEVTVVEPATDERSVSYIDKQTRRLWQVDMWSNGQQIRMVDTETDFNSVKAPFDKDLTMKMVKGGNSIISGQVFARDFNDNGTVWSKMQVMNIQAKQVAPRGTQVILIPYNDYFKEWVKVNESQRKKGREGIALLDEAAQCIKSTRVYDDEGHFEFVNLMPGEYLLYTEFGYDHSYSQTEVTGYTDHYINGMFQGTSANTVNRNYSTGTSAVVKKVVTVNKPGEKVEVKLKKTRA
;
A
#
# COMPACT_ATOMS: atom_id res chain seq x y z
N MET A 1 69.03 6.14 24.74
CA MET A 1 68.77 7.24 25.69
C MET A 1 67.35 7.09 26.21
N LEU A 2 67.22 6.86 27.52
CA LEU A 2 65.97 6.89 28.27
C LEU A 2 65.47 8.34 28.41
N PHE A 3 64.16 8.56 28.33
CA PHE A 3 63.42 9.60 29.07
C PHE A 3 61.96 9.11 29.22
N HIS A 4 61.54 8.53 30.34
CA HIS A 4 61.04 9.12 31.59
C HIS A 4 59.77 10.01 31.47
N PHE A 5 58.67 9.42 31.94
CA PHE A 5 57.48 9.94 32.63
C PHE A 5 57.28 11.46 32.78
N ARG A 6 56.05 11.92 32.45
CA ARG A 6 55.22 12.79 33.32
C ARG A 6 53.71 12.57 33.08
N LYS A 7 53.00 12.17 34.14
CA LYS A 7 51.66 12.66 34.55
C LYS A 7 51.90 13.44 35.88
N PRO A 8 51.05 14.37 36.38
CA PRO A 8 49.57 14.35 36.40
C PRO A 8 48.91 15.71 36.08
N ILE A 9 47.58 15.82 36.01
CA ILE A 9 46.73 16.39 37.08
C ILE A 9 45.29 15.85 36.95
N LEU A 10 44.75 15.41 38.09
CA LEU A 10 43.34 15.12 38.32
C LEU A 10 42.52 16.41 38.42
N LEU A 11 41.28 16.37 37.92
CA LEU A 11 40.15 17.02 38.60
C LEU A 11 38.92 16.13 38.45
N ALA A 12 38.41 15.72 39.61
CA ALA A 12 37.23 14.91 39.80
C ALA A 12 35.96 15.79 39.76
N ALA A 13 34.86 15.24 39.24
CA ALA A 13 33.52 15.55 39.72
C ALA A 13 32.57 14.39 39.39
N ALA A 14 31.74 14.07 40.38
CA ALA A 14 30.95 12.87 40.53
C ALA A 14 29.79 12.72 39.52
N SER A 15 29.39 11.48 39.28
CA SER A 15 27.99 11.05 39.34
C SER A 15 27.92 9.55 39.57
N LEU A 16 27.55 9.17 40.79
CA LEU A 16 27.01 7.86 41.12
C LEU A 16 25.71 7.69 40.33
N LEU A 17 25.70 6.82 39.33
CA LEU A 17 24.48 6.17 38.86
C LEU A 17 24.63 4.68 39.16
N PHE A 18 23.69 4.18 39.97
CA PHE A 18 23.44 2.76 40.17
C PHE A 18 23.37 2.07 38.80
N THR A 19 24.43 1.36 38.41
CA THR A 19 24.27 0.24 37.50
C THR A 19 23.87 -0.93 38.37
N ALA A 20 22.56 -1.17 38.46
CA ALA A 20 22.11 -2.53 38.70
C ALA A 20 22.69 -3.35 37.54
N ILE A 21 23.77 -4.09 37.80
CA ILE A 21 24.23 -5.13 36.90
C ILE A 21 23.15 -6.20 36.98
N ALA A 22 22.07 -6.01 36.24
CA ALA A 22 21.24 -7.13 35.83
C ALA A 22 22.20 -8.09 35.14
N ALA A 23 22.25 -9.34 35.61
CA ALA A 23 22.88 -10.41 34.84
C ALA A 23 22.41 -10.28 33.38
N PRO A 24 23.28 -10.50 32.38
CA PRO A 24 22.88 -10.37 30.99
C PRO A 24 21.63 -11.24 30.79
N ALA A 25 20.49 -10.60 30.54
CA ALA A 25 19.25 -11.30 30.27
C ALA A 25 19.55 -12.30 29.15
N GLN A 26 19.17 -13.57 29.35
CA GLN A 26 19.34 -14.55 28.29
C GLN A 26 18.61 -14.04 27.05
N ALA A 27 19.14 -14.27 25.84
CA ALA A 27 18.50 -13.78 24.62
C ALA A 27 17.04 -14.21 24.47
N GLN A 28 16.64 -15.25 25.20
CA GLN A 28 15.27 -15.71 25.42
C GLN A 28 14.34 -14.69 26.10
N ASP A 29 14.82 -13.98 27.13
CA ASP A 29 13.99 -13.08 27.96
C ASP A 29 13.73 -11.72 27.29
N LYS A 30 14.24 -11.54 26.08
CA LYS A 30 14.18 -10.27 25.34
C LYS A 30 12.88 -10.07 24.58
N PHE A 31 12.14 -11.14 24.31
CA PHE A 31 10.95 -11.11 23.48
C PHE A 31 9.68 -11.12 24.34
N ASP A 32 8.78 -10.18 24.10
CA ASP A 32 7.46 -10.15 24.72
C ASP A 32 6.44 -10.84 23.80
N SER A 33 6.09 -12.08 24.12
CA SER A 33 5.09 -12.86 23.37
C SER A 33 3.69 -12.22 23.40
N LYS A 34 3.40 -11.30 24.33
CA LYS A 34 2.13 -10.56 24.34
C LYS A 34 2.00 -9.58 23.17
N LEU A 35 3.13 -9.19 22.56
CA LEU A 35 3.16 -8.34 21.37
C LEU A 35 2.89 -9.13 20.08
N LEU A 36 2.92 -10.47 20.14
CA LEU A 36 2.72 -11.33 18.98
C LEU A 36 1.26 -11.28 18.52
N LYS A 37 1.08 -11.15 17.21
CA LYS A 37 -0.22 -11.22 16.57
C LYS A 37 -0.19 -12.27 15.49
N ASN A 38 -1.17 -13.16 15.52
CA ASN A 38 -1.45 -14.01 14.38
C ASN A 38 -1.92 -13.14 13.22
N GLY A 39 -1.59 -13.52 12.00
CA GLY A 39 -1.99 -12.78 10.83
C GLY A 39 -1.24 -13.20 9.59
N LYS A 40 -1.72 -12.66 8.47
CA LYS A 40 -1.14 -12.89 7.16
C LYS A 40 -0.85 -11.53 6.52
N TYR A 41 0.36 -11.34 6.04
CA TYR A 41 0.75 -10.14 5.30
C TYR A 41 1.64 -10.52 4.12
N THR A 42 1.64 -9.67 3.09
CA THR A 42 2.37 -9.91 1.86
C THR A 42 3.34 -8.78 1.62
N LEU A 43 4.62 -9.11 1.53
CA LEU A 43 5.68 -8.17 1.20
C LEU A 43 5.98 -8.26 -0.31
N ALA A 44 5.86 -7.15 -1.03
CA ALA A 44 6.40 -7.03 -2.37
C ALA A 44 7.92 -6.85 -2.29
N CYS A 45 8.66 -7.63 -3.05
CA CYS A 45 10.11 -7.65 -3.06
C CYS A 45 10.65 -6.90 -4.28
N TYR A 46 11.60 -6.00 -4.03
CA TYR A 46 12.23 -5.16 -5.02
C TYR A 46 13.75 -5.34 -5.00
N SER A 47 14.35 -5.46 -6.17
CA SER A 47 15.78 -5.20 -6.36
C SER A 47 15.97 -3.68 -6.52
N VAL A 48 16.88 -3.11 -5.73
CA VAL A 48 17.14 -1.67 -5.72
C VAL A 48 18.53 -1.39 -6.29
N ASN A 49 18.59 -0.54 -7.32
CA ASN A 49 19.81 -0.06 -7.97
C ASN A 49 19.81 1.47 -7.96
N GLY A 50 20.48 2.07 -6.97
CA GLY A 50 20.45 3.52 -6.78
C GLY A 50 19.05 4.02 -6.44
N SER A 51 18.48 4.90 -7.27
CA SER A 51 17.11 5.39 -7.13
C SER A 51 16.05 4.44 -7.70
N ASP A 52 16.46 3.49 -8.53
CA ASP A 52 15.53 2.65 -9.28
C ASP A 52 15.21 1.37 -8.49
N ALA A 53 13.94 1.00 -8.46
CA ALA A 53 13.47 -0.22 -7.83
C ALA A 53 12.63 -1.02 -8.83
N SER A 54 12.95 -2.32 -8.95
CA SER A 54 12.23 -3.24 -9.84
C SER A 54 11.63 -4.39 -9.02
N VAL A 55 10.35 -4.70 -9.24
CA VAL A 55 9.69 -5.82 -8.56
C VAL A 55 10.30 -7.13 -9.04
N ILE A 56 10.75 -7.95 -8.10
CA ILE A 56 11.33 -9.28 -8.37
C ILE A 56 10.50 -10.43 -7.78
N GLY A 57 9.47 -10.12 -6.99
CA GLY A 57 8.55 -11.13 -6.47
C GLY A 57 7.74 -10.68 -5.26
N THR A 58 7.15 -11.66 -4.57
CA THR A 58 6.40 -11.47 -3.33
C THR A 58 6.74 -12.54 -2.29
N PHE A 59 6.58 -12.17 -1.02
CA PHE A 59 6.63 -13.06 0.12
C PHE A 59 5.32 -12.93 0.90
N THR A 60 4.49 -13.96 0.87
CA THR A 60 3.28 -14.00 1.68
C THR A 60 3.54 -14.82 2.93
N ILE A 61 3.49 -14.16 4.08
CA ILE A 61 3.86 -14.73 5.37
C ILE A 61 2.60 -14.93 6.21
N ASP A 62 2.43 -16.13 6.75
CA ASP A 62 1.37 -16.50 7.67
C ASP A 62 1.99 -16.83 9.04
N ILE A 63 1.63 -16.04 10.04
CA ILE A 63 2.01 -16.21 11.45
C ILE A 63 0.83 -16.85 12.18
N ASN A 64 1.05 -18.05 12.71
CA ASN A 64 0.05 -18.77 13.47
C ASN A 64 0.63 -19.30 14.79
N THR A 65 -0.17 -19.20 15.86
CA THR A 65 0.14 -19.80 17.15
C THR A 65 -0.87 -20.89 17.48
N ALA A 66 -0.37 -22.06 17.86
CA ALA A 66 -1.19 -23.19 18.27
C ALA A 66 -0.46 -23.98 19.37
N GLY A 67 -1.07 -24.06 20.55
CA GLY A 67 -0.45 -24.67 21.73
C GLY A 67 0.86 -23.94 22.09
N ASP A 68 1.95 -24.67 22.18
CA ASP A 68 3.29 -24.17 22.48
C ASP A 68 4.12 -23.83 21.24
N LYS A 69 3.49 -23.72 20.05
CA LYS A 69 4.18 -23.52 18.77
C LYS A 69 3.82 -22.20 18.13
N LEU A 70 4.85 -21.49 17.68
CA LEU A 70 4.79 -20.44 16.69
C LEU A 70 5.15 -21.06 15.33
N THR A 71 4.21 -21.03 14.38
CA THR A 71 4.42 -21.49 13.02
C THR A 71 4.44 -20.30 12.08
N LEU A 72 5.52 -20.20 11.31
CA LEU A 72 5.66 -19.27 10.21
C LEU A 72 5.62 -20.07 8.90
N THR A 73 4.63 -19.79 8.07
CA THR A 73 4.61 -20.26 6.68
C THR A 73 4.95 -19.08 5.77
N THR A 74 5.83 -19.27 4.80
CA THR A 74 6.10 -18.26 3.78
C THR A 74 5.93 -18.86 2.41
N ASN A 75 5.01 -18.29 1.64
CA ASN A 75 4.90 -18.55 0.22
C ASN A 75 5.76 -17.52 -0.52
N THR A 76 6.69 -17.99 -1.33
CA THR A 76 7.60 -17.16 -2.10
C THR A 76 7.30 -17.32 -3.59
N ALA A 77 6.99 -16.20 -4.24
CA ALA A 77 6.79 -16.13 -5.68
C ALA A 77 7.80 -15.15 -6.27
N LEU A 78 8.91 -15.66 -6.82
CA LEU A 78 9.92 -14.85 -7.51
C LEU A 78 9.75 -14.93 -9.02
N ALA A 79 10.05 -13.84 -9.72
CA ALA A 79 9.99 -13.78 -11.17
C ALA A 79 10.88 -14.87 -11.80
N GLY A 80 10.29 -15.67 -12.69
CA GLY A 80 11.00 -16.74 -13.41
C GLY A 80 11.18 -18.05 -12.62
N LEU A 81 10.62 -18.17 -11.41
CA LEU A 81 10.64 -19.39 -10.62
C LEU A 81 9.21 -19.86 -10.31
N GLU A 82 9.05 -21.18 -10.14
CA GLU A 82 7.82 -21.74 -9.58
C GLU A 82 7.66 -21.28 -8.13
N GLU A 83 6.43 -20.95 -7.72
CA GLU A 83 6.13 -20.59 -6.33
C GLU A 83 6.45 -21.76 -5.40
N TRP A 84 7.01 -21.47 -4.23
CA TRP A 84 7.23 -22.49 -3.20
C TRP A 84 6.82 -22.02 -1.82
N LYS A 85 6.72 -22.98 -0.91
CA LYS A 85 6.34 -22.77 0.48
C LYS A 85 7.45 -23.23 1.42
N ASP A 86 7.87 -22.32 2.28
CA ASP A 86 8.77 -22.58 3.41
C ASP A 86 7.96 -22.66 4.70
N THR A 87 8.45 -23.44 5.67
CA THR A 87 7.85 -23.57 6.99
C THR A 87 8.94 -23.46 8.05
N ALA A 88 8.76 -22.60 9.04
CA ALA A 88 9.57 -22.52 10.24
C ALA A 88 8.67 -22.65 11.47
N ILE A 89 9.09 -23.46 12.44
CA ILE A 89 8.37 -23.69 13.69
C ILE A 89 9.33 -23.38 14.83
N SER A 90 8.89 -22.52 15.74
CA SER A 90 9.57 -22.21 17.00
C SER A 90 8.67 -22.55 18.18
N ASN A 91 9.28 -22.83 19.34
CA ASN A 91 8.55 -22.90 20.58
C ASN A 91 8.08 -21.48 20.98
N LEU A 92 6.80 -21.32 21.31
CA LEU A 92 6.19 -20.02 21.56
C LEU A 92 6.68 -19.35 22.86
N ASN A 93 7.12 -20.13 23.84
CA ASN A 93 7.52 -19.61 25.14
C ASN A 93 8.93 -19.05 25.15
N ASN A 94 9.81 -19.57 24.28
CA ASN A 94 11.22 -19.19 24.26
C ASN A 94 11.78 -18.89 22.87
N PHE A 95 10.96 -18.99 21.83
CA PHE A 95 11.31 -18.75 20.43
C PHE A 95 12.46 -19.62 19.87
N LYS A 96 12.94 -20.62 20.61
CA LYS A 96 13.90 -21.60 20.07
C LYS A 96 13.26 -22.32 18.89
N PRO A 97 13.98 -22.47 17.77
CA PRO A 97 13.46 -23.20 16.64
C PRO A 97 13.29 -24.67 16.99
N VAL A 98 12.34 -25.30 16.33
CA VAL A 98 11.97 -26.73 16.47
C VAL A 98 12.10 -27.42 15.12
N TYR A 99 11.67 -26.74 14.05
CA TYR A 99 11.69 -27.30 12.70
C TYR A 99 11.82 -26.21 11.65
N ARG A 100 12.51 -26.52 10.54
CA ARG A 100 12.48 -25.71 9.33
C ARG A 100 12.48 -26.58 8.09
N ALA A 101 11.68 -26.22 7.09
CA ALA A 101 11.70 -26.86 5.79
C ALA A 101 11.56 -25.85 4.66
N SER A 102 12.18 -26.18 3.54
CA SER A 102 12.11 -25.44 2.29
C SER A 102 12.17 -26.41 1.13
N HIS A 103 11.19 -26.33 0.23
CA HIS A 103 11.08 -27.18 -0.95
C HIS A 103 10.83 -26.31 -2.17
N SER A 104 11.88 -25.95 -2.90
CA SER A 104 11.79 -25.09 -4.07
C SER A 104 12.39 -25.77 -5.30
N THR A 105 12.33 -25.12 -6.46
CA THR A 105 13.01 -25.59 -7.68
C THR A 105 14.54 -25.57 -7.54
N LEU A 106 15.08 -24.80 -6.59
CA LEU A 106 16.52 -24.63 -6.39
C LEU A 106 17.09 -25.62 -5.36
N LYS A 107 16.32 -25.95 -4.32
CA LYS A 107 16.79 -26.77 -3.20
C LYS A 107 15.68 -27.54 -2.51
N ASP A 108 16.06 -28.60 -1.80
CA ASP A 108 15.28 -29.13 -0.67
C ASP A 108 16.10 -28.98 0.60
N MET A 109 15.47 -28.58 1.69
CA MET A 109 16.12 -28.49 2.99
C MET A 109 15.14 -28.85 4.09
N VAL A 110 15.60 -29.64 5.05
CA VAL A 110 14.88 -29.93 6.30
C VAL A 110 15.87 -29.83 7.45
N LEU A 111 15.48 -29.12 8.51
CA LEU A 111 16.22 -28.98 9.76
C LEU A 111 15.31 -29.34 10.94
N HIS A 112 15.84 -30.15 11.84
CA HIS A 112 15.27 -30.47 13.15
C HIS A 112 16.18 -29.92 14.22
N PHE A 113 15.62 -29.12 15.13
CA PHE A 113 16.37 -28.44 16.16
C PHE A 113 16.15 -29.13 17.51
N GLY A 114 17.24 -29.61 18.11
CA GLY A 114 17.25 -30.25 19.43
C GLY A 114 18.61 -30.05 20.10
N ASN A 115 19.11 -31.08 20.80
CA ASN A 115 20.48 -31.05 21.33
C ASN A 115 21.53 -30.89 20.21
N ASP A 116 21.24 -31.48 19.06
CA ASP A 116 21.91 -31.25 17.78
C ASP A 116 20.91 -30.62 16.80
N VAL A 117 21.40 -29.77 15.90
CA VAL A 117 20.67 -29.42 14.66
C VAL A 117 20.95 -30.52 13.65
N THR A 118 19.91 -31.21 13.20
CA THR A 118 20.03 -32.33 12.27
C THR A 118 19.16 -32.15 11.06
N GLY A 119 19.48 -32.83 9.95
CA GLY A 119 18.61 -32.81 8.78
C GLY A 119 19.40 -32.99 7.49
N TYR A 120 18.90 -32.40 6.41
CA TYR A 120 19.56 -32.49 5.12
C TYR A 120 19.35 -31.24 4.28
N TYR A 121 20.26 -31.05 3.32
CA TYR A 121 20.17 -30.09 2.24
C TYR A 121 20.44 -30.80 0.91
N VAL A 122 19.63 -30.54 -0.10
CA VAL A 122 19.81 -31.00 -1.48
C VAL A 122 19.88 -29.76 -2.37
N ASP A 123 21.00 -29.59 -3.06
CA ASP A 123 21.09 -28.65 -4.18
C ASP A 123 20.49 -29.35 -5.41
N LYS A 124 19.37 -28.85 -5.95
CA LYS A 124 18.70 -29.48 -7.09
C LYS A 124 19.44 -29.25 -8.42
N LYS A 125 20.29 -28.24 -8.49
CA LYS A 125 21.12 -27.97 -9.67
C LYS A 125 22.25 -28.99 -9.78
N THR A 126 22.97 -29.24 -8.68
CA THR A 126 24.10 -30.19 -8.67
C THR A 126 23.69 -31.61 -8.29
N LYS A 127 22.47 -31.79 -7.75
CA LYS A 127 21.95 -33.02 -7.13
C LYS A 127 22.76 -33.47 -5.90
N ALA A 128 23.64 -32.62 -5.38
CA ALA A 128 24.43 -32.92 -4.20
C ALA A 128 23.54 -32.93 -2.96
N LYS A 129 23.68 -33.95 -2.12
CA LYS A 129 22.98 -34.08 -0.84
C LYS A 129 23.98 -33.99 0.30
N THR A 130 23.73 -33.06 1.22
CA THR A 130 24.50 -32.87 2.45
C THR A 130 23.66 -33.28 3.65
N GLN A 131 24.22 -34.14 4.50
CA GLN A 131 23.63 -34.45 5.80
C GLN A 131 24.10 -33.40 6.82
N ILE A 132 23.17 -32.91 7.63
CA ILE A 132 23.43 -31.84 8.59
C ILE A 132 23.44 -32.46 9.99
N LYS A 133 24.51 -32.18 10.74
CA LYS A 133 24.64 -32.51 12.16
C LYS A 133 25.57 -31.50 12.82
N GLU A 134 24.99 -30.56 13.56
CA GLU A 134 25.70 -29.46 14.21
C GLU A 134 25.26 -29.31 15.67
N PRO A 135 26.08 -28.73 16.56
CA PRO A 135 25.67 -28.49 17.94
C PRO A 135 24.44 -27.58 18.05
N GLY A 136 23.42 -28.02 18.79
CA GLY A 136 22.14 -27.31 18.99
C GLY A 136 21.84 -26.92 20.45
N ASN A 137 22.75 -27.26 21.37
CA ASN A 137 22.56 -27.07 22.81
C ASN A 137 22.52 -25.59 23.26
N GLN A 138 23.18 -24.70 22.51
CA GLN A 138 23.14 -23.25 22.75
C GLN A 138 21.79 -22.63 22.37
N TYR A 139 21.49 -21.45 22.93
CA TYR A 139 20.29 -20.71 22.54
C TYR A 139 20.52 -19.95 21.23
N PHE A 140 19.57 -20.07 20.31
CA PHE A 140 19.49 -19.28 19.08
C PHE A 140 18.05 -19.25 18.58
N ILE A 141 17.78 -18.30 17.70
CA ILE A 141 16.54 -18.20 16.93
C ILE A 141 16.81 -18.51 15.46
N ASP A 142 15.80 -18.95 14.72
CA ASP A 142 15.96 -19.27 13.30
C ASP A 142 16.02 -18.00 12.43
N SER A 143 16.90 -18.02 11.41
CA SER A 143 17.12 -16.88 10.52
C SER A 143 15.91 -16.47 9.69
N TYR A 144 14.94 -17.37 9.51
CA TYR A 144 13.71 -17.09 8.78
C TYR A 144 12.64 -16.44 9.68
N THR A 145 12.62 -16.83 10.96
CA THR A 145 11.67 -16.30 11.94
C THR A 145 12.12 -14.98 12.54
N TYR A 146 13.43 -14.76 12.72
CA TYR A 146 13.93 -13.62 13.50
C TYR A 146 13.51 -12.22 13.00
N PRO A 147 13.36 -11.93 11.69
CA PRO A 147 12.95 -10.59 11.24
C PRO A 147 11.59 -10.19 11.82
N PHE A 148 10.71 -11.17 12.07
CA PHE A 148 9.40 -10.97 12.67
C PHE A 148 9.46 -10.90 14.19
N LEU A 149 10.42 -11.60 14.81
CA LEU A 149 10.67 -11.51 16.25
C LEU A 149 11.22 -10.14 16.67
N LEU A 150 11.81 -9.37 15.75
CA LEU A 150 12.18 -7.97 16.02
C LEU A 150 10.99 -7.15 16.51
N SER A 151 9.78 -7.45 15.99
CA SER A 151 8.54 -6.81 16.43
C SER A 151 8.09 -7.22 17.84
N LEU A 152 8.77 -8.17 18.49
CA LEU A 152 8.49 -8.59 19.87
C LEU A 152 9.50 -8.03 20.88
N LEU A 153 10.54 -7.33 20.42
CA LEU A 153 11.48 -6.67 21.31
C LEU A 153 10.84 -5.44 21.98
N PRO A 154 11.26 -5.05 23.19
CA PRO A 154 10.81 -3.84 23.88
C PRO A 154 11.45 -2.58 23.25
N LEU A 155 11.15 -2.35 21.96
CA LEU A 155 11.73 -1.30 21.14
C LEU A 155 11.44 0.08 21.74
N THR A 156 12.51 0.83 21.98
CA THR A 156 12.53 2.24 22.36
C THR A 156 13.74 2.91 21.70
N SER A 157 13.76 4.24 21.61
CA SER A 157 14.92 4.94 21.04
C SER A 157 16.20 4.62 21.82
N GLY A 158 17.26 4.23 21.10
CA GLY A 158 18.54 3.81 21.69
C GLY A 158 18.56 2.37 22.21
N TYR A 159 17.48 1.59 22.03
CA TYR A 159 17.49 0.17 22.34
C TYR A 159 18.53 -0.56 21.48
N SER A 160 19.32 -1.42 22.11
CA SER A 160 20.32 -2.27 21.44
C SER A 160 20.38 -3.64 22.09
N THR A 161 20.61 -4.67 21.28
CA THR A 161 20.72 -6.03 21.79
C THR A 161 21.36 -6.98 20.80
N ASP A 162 22.04 -8.00 21.33
CA ASP A 162 22.59 -9.11 20.54
C ASP A 162 21.60 -10.27 20.43
N LEU A 163 21.46 -10.84 19.24
CA LEU A 163 20.63 -12.00 18.93
C LEU A 163 21.48 -13.11 18.30
N PRO A 164 21.58 -14.29 18.95
CA PRO A 164 22.16 -15.47 18.31
C PRO A 164 21.16 -16.03 17.29
N VAL A 165 21.55 -16.03 16.01
CA VAL A 165 20.70 -16.44 14.88
C VAL A 165 21.32 -17.64 14.18
N TYR A 166 20.58 -18.72 14.02
CA TYR A 166 21.03 -19.87 13.25
C TYR A 166 20.55 -19.76 11.80
N GLU A 167 21.50 -19.81 10.86
CA GLU A 167 21.26 -19.85 9.42
C GLU A 167 22.11 -20.94 8.79
N TYR A 168 21.48 -22.04 8.34
CA TYR A 168 22.20 -23.02 7.55
C TYR A 168 22.40 -22.53 6.11
N LYS A 169 23.67 -22.40 5.70
CA LYS A 169 24.07 -22.32 4.29
C LYS A 169 25.21 -23.32 4.07
N PRO A 170 25.19 -24.10 2.97
CA PRO A 170 26.24 -25.10 2.73
C PRO A 170 27.65 -24.50 2.58
N GLU A 171 27.75 -23.22 2.18
CA GLU A 171 28.99 -22.47 2.05
C GLU A 171 29.52 -21.87 3.37
N ASN A 172 28.72 -21.87 4.44
CA ASN A 172 29.12 -21.28 5.72
C ASN A 172 30.17 -22.15 6.42
N LYS A 173 31.15 -21.49 7.04
CA LYS A 173 32.07 -22.16 8.00
C LYS A 173 31.41 -22.39 9.36
N GLU A 174 30.56 -21.46 9.76
CA GLU A 174 29.76 -21.50 10.99
C GLU A 174 28.34 -21.01 10.66
N ASN A 175 27.33 -21.74 11.14
CA ASN A 175 25.91 -21.42 10.88
C ASN A 175 25.25 -20.66 12.03
N LEU A 176 25.91 -20.54 13.19
CA LEU A 176 25.48 -19.63 14.24
C LEU A 176 26.09 -18.25 14.01
N LYS A 177 25.23 -17.27 13.78
CA LYS A 177 25.56 -15.88 13.54
C LYS A 177 25.18 -15.01 14.73
N LYS A 178 25.88 -13.88 14.87
CA LYS A 178 25.53 -12.83 15.82
C LYS A 178 24.90 -11.67 15.07
N ALA A 179 23.58 -11.53 15.16
CA ALA A 179 22.87 -10.34 14.72
C ALA A 179 22.85 -9.31 15.85
N VAL A 180 23.16 -8.05 15.55
CA VAL A 180 23.20 -6.95 16.52
C VAL A 180 22.14 -5.95 16.13
N VAL A 181 21.14 -5.76 17.00
CA VAL A 181 20.26 -4.58 16.93
C VAL A 181 21.11 -3.39 17.32
N GLU A 182 21.61 -2.68 16.32
CA GLU A 182 22.59 -1.60 16.48
C GLU A 182 21.91 -0.29 16.87
N GLU A 183 20.81 0.02 16.20
CA GLU A 183 20.10 1.28 16.40
C GLU A 183 18.59 1.06 16.33
N VAL A 184 17.88 1.63 17.31
CA VAL A 184 16.43 1.81 17.24
C VAL A 184 16.15 3.30 17.39
N LYS A 185 15.40 3.88 16.45
CA LYS A 185 15.02 5.29 16.51
C LYS A 185 13.59 5.54 16.04
N ASN A 186 13.10 6.74 16.36
CA ASN A 186 11.80 7.22 15.89
C ASN A 186 11.84 7.50 14.39
N SER A 187 10.83 7.04 13.67
CA SER A 187 10.59 7.39 12.28
C SER A 187 9.08 7.45 12.00
N SER A 188 8.71 7.69 10.75
CA SER A 188 7.31 7.63 10.31
C SER A 188 7.18 6.87 9.01
N TRP A 189 6.10 6.10 8.89
CA TRP A 189 5.72 5.41 7.67
C TRP A 189 4.41 5.99 7.13
N VAL A 190 4.26 6.08 5.81
CA VAL A 190 3.01 6.52 5.17
C VAL A 190 2.43 5.37 4.38
N SER A 191 1.42 4.72 4.95
CA SER A 191 0.60 3.73 4.25
C SER A 191 -0.28 4.42 3.22
N LYS A 192 -0.41 3.79 2.05
CA LYS A 192 -1.28 4.26 0.97
C LYS A 192 -2.77 4.18 1.33
N TYR A 193 -3.14 3.33 2.29
CA TYR A 193 -4.53 3.10 2.70
C TYR A 193 -4.91 3.73 4.04
N THR A 194 -3.99 3.72 5.01
CA THR A 194 -4.25 4.11 6.40
C THR A 194 -3.57 5.42 6.80
N GLY A 195 -2.66 5.93 5.97
CA GLY A 195 -1.99 7.21 6.15
C GLY A 195 -0.72 7.12 7.00
N LYS A 196 -0.39 8.19 7.71
CA LYS A 196 0.83 8.29 8.52
C LYS A 196 0.73 7.41 9.78
N HIS A 197 1.80 6.66 10.04
CA HIS A 197 2.03 5.88 11.25
C HIS A 197 3.36 6.27 11.88
N ASP A 198 3.40 6.28 13.22
CA ASP A 198 4.65 6.39 13.95
C ASP A 198 5.27 5.00 14.08
N VAL A 199 6.54 4.88 13.68
CA VAL A 199 7.23 3.60 13.59
C VAL A 199 8.57 3.65 14.30
N TRP A 200 9.05 2.49 14.70
CA TRP A 200 10.45 2.24 15.03
C TRP A 200 11.19 1.92 13.73
N GLU A 201 12.27 2.65 13.47
CA GLU A 201 13.28 2.24 12.50
C GLU A 201 14.34 1.43 13.26
N VAL A 202 14.48 0.16 12.91
CA VAL A 202 15.34 -0.81 13.59
C VAL A 202 16.45 -1.24 12.65
N THR A 203 17.69 -0.86 12.94
CA THR A 203 18.88 -1.28 12.22
C THR A 203 19.47 -2.52 12.87
N VAL A 204 19.68 -3.58 12.08
CA VAL A 204 20.34 -4.80 12.50
C VAL A 204 21.54 -5.05 11.60
N VAL A 205 22.69 -5.40 12.19
CA VAL A 205 23.92 -5.74 11.47
C VAL A 205 24.41 -7.15 11.86
N GLU A 206 25.02 -7.87 10.93
CA GLU A 206 25.79 -9.08 11.19
C GLU A 206 27.29 -8.77 11.00
N PRO A 207 28.05 -8.51 12.08
CA PRO A 207 29.42 -7.98 11.96
C PRO A 207 30.41 -8.88 11.20
N ALA A 208 30.13 -10.19 11.10
CA ALA A 208 31.01 -11.14 10.41
C ALA A 208 30.91 -11.06 8.88
N THR A 209 29.79 -10.60 8.35
CA THR A 209 29.49 -10.55 6.91
C THR A 209 29.25 -9.13 6.41
N ASP A 210 29.15 -8.15 7.31
CA ASP A 210 28.72 -6.78 7.01
C ASP A 210 27.30 -6.73 6.41
N GLU A 211 26.50 -7.79 6.62
CA GLU A 211 25.09 -7.79 6.26
C GLU A 211 24.34 -6.79 7.17
N ARG A 212 23.50 -5.97 6.56
CA ARG A 212 22.72 -4.95 7.25
C ARG A 212 21.26 -5.04 6.86
N SER A 213 20.36 -4.80 7.80
CA SER A 213 18.94 -4.61 7.51
C SER A 213 18.36 -3.44 8.30
N VAL A 214 17.35 -2.80 7.73
CA VAL A 214 16.60 -1.71 8.35
C VAL A 214 15.12 -2.05 8.25
N SER A 215 14.45 -2.19 9.39
CA SER A 215 13.02 -2.52 9.47
C SER A 215 12.19 -1.35 9.99
N TYR A 216 11.02 -1.13 9.40
CA TYR A 216 10.04 -0.14 9.87
C TYR A 216 8.88 -0.86 10.57
N ILE A 217 8.83 -0.77 11.90
CA ILE A 217 7.88 -1.52 12.74
C ILE A 217 6.93 -0.54 13.43
N ASP A 218 5.63 -0.73 13.24
CA ASP A 218 4.60 0.11 13.83
C ASP A 218 4.66 0.13 15.37
N LYS A 219 4.61 1.34 15.97
CA LYS A 219 4.70 1.46 17.43
C LYS A 219 3.48 0.88 18.15
N GLN A 220 2.30 0.98 17.56
CA GLN A 220 1.05 0.58 18.19
C GLN A 220 0.67 -0.85 17.81
N THR A 221 0.75 -1.15 16.52
CA THR A 221 0.25 -2.41 15.97
C THR A 221 1.32 -3.49 15.89
N ARG A 222 2.61 -3.11 15.96
CA ARG A 222 3.79 -3.98 15.74
C ARG A 222 3.87 -4.55 14.32
N ARG A 223 3.08 -4.02 13.40
CA ARG A 223 3.11 -4.39 11.98
C ARG A 223 4.45 -4.03 11.35
N LEU A 224 4.97 -4.94 10.54
CA LEU A 224 6.18 -4.72 9.76
C LEU A 224 5.81 -4.07 8.42
N TRP A 225 6.16 -2.80 8.24
CA TRP A 225 5.82 -2.02 7.04
C TRP A 225 6.82 -2.20 5.91
N GLN A 226 8.10 -2.23 6.23
CA GLN A 226 9.19 -2.39 5.26
C GLN A 226 10.41 -3.02 5.92
N VAL A 227 11.18 -3.77 5.12
CA VAL A 227 12.55 -4.17 5.43
C VAL A 227 13.44 -3.86 4.22
N ASP A 228 14.49 -3.08 4.43
CA ASP A 228 15.61 -3.01 3.50
C ASP A 228 16.72 -3.95 3.99
N MET A 229 17.32 -4.70 3.08
CA MET A 229 18.44 -5.61 3.35
C MET A 229 19.58 -5.33 2.39
N TRP A 230 20.79 -5.24 2.92
CA TRP A 230 22.03 -5.11 2.17
C TRP A 230 22.92 -6.32 2.44
N SER A 231 23.31 -7.01 1.36
CA SER A 231 24.25 -8.12 1.40
C SER A 231 25.03 -8.15 0.08
N ASN A 232 26.36 -8.32 0.15
CA ASN A 232 27.25 -8.42 -1.01
C ASN A 232 27.08 -7.30 -2.07
N GLY A 233 26.87 -6.05 -1.63
CA GLY A 233 26.68 -4.90 -2.51
C GLY A 233 25.32 -4.82 -3.21
N GLN A 234 24.40 -5.74 -2.91
CA GLN A 234 23.02 -5.71 -3.40
C GLN A 234 22.08 -5.18 -2.31
N GLN A 235 21.06 -4.43 -2.73
CA GLN A 235 19.96 -4.04 -1.87
C GLN A 235 18.66 -4.72 -2.32
N ILE A 236 18.01 -5.38 -1.37
CA ILE A 236 16.65 -5.87 -1.50
C ILE A 236 15.75 -5.05 -0.59
N ARG A 237 14.63 -4.57 -1.13
CA ARG A 237 13.59 -3.89 -0.36
C ARG A 237 12.33 -4.73 -0.37
N MET A 238 11.76 -4.97 0.80
CA MET A 238 10.49 -5.64 0.97
C MET A 238 9.49 -4.67 1.59
N VAL A 239 8.35 -4.46 0.93
CA VAL A 239 7.33 -3.49 1.37
C VAL A 239 6.00 -4.20 1.54
N ASP A 240 5.35 -3.99 2.67
CA ASP A 240 4.01 -4.51 2.92
C ASP A 240 3.00 -3.95 1.91
N THR A 241 2.29 -4.86 1.26
CA THR A 241 1.27 -4.56 0.25
C THR A 241 -0.11 -4.30 0.87
N GLU A 242 -0.25 -4.53 2.18
CA GLU A 242 -1.46 -4.29 2.96
C GLU A 242 -2.66 -5.10 2.43
N THR A 243 -2.43 -6.35 2.01
CA THR A 243 -3.46 -7.25 1.45
C THR A 243 -4.61 -7.58 2.39
N ASP A 244 -4.41 -7.38 3.70
CA ASP A 244 -5.42 -7.53 4.75
C ASP A 244 -6.24 -6.26 4.99
N PHE A 245 -5.88 -5.13 4.35
CA PHE A 245 -6.67 -3.91 4.45
C PHE A 245 -7.96 -4.02 3.64
N ASN A 246 -9.07 -4.25 4.32
CA ASN A 246 -10.40 -4.09 3.77
C ASN A 246 -11.29 -3.33 4.76
N SER A 247 -11.74 -2.13 4.38
CA SER A 247 -12.65 -1.33 5.21
C SER A 247 -14.11 -1.45 4.78
N VAL A 248 -14.43 -2.26 3.77
CA VAL A 248 -15.81 -2.58 3.37
C VAL A 248 -16.26 -3.80 4.17
N LYS A 249 -17.27 -3.62 5.03
CA LYS A 249 -17.74 -4.64 5.96
C LYS A 249 -19.02 -5.33 5.50
N ALA A 250 -19.79 -4.67 4.64
CA ALA A 250 -21.00 -5.20 4.06
C ALA A 250 -20.68 -6.50 3.31
N PRO A 251 -21.45 -7.59 3.56
CA PRO A 251 -21.25 -8.84 2.85
C PRO A 251 -21.61 -8.65 1.37
N PHE A 252 -20.94 -9.42 0.52
CA PHE A 252 -21.23 -9.46 -0.91
C PHE A 252 -21.86 -10.80 -1.28
N ASP A 253 -23.02 -10.77 -1.93
CA ASP A 253 -23.69 -11.94 -2.50
C ASP A 253 -23.68 -11.81 -4.04
N LYS A 254 -22.86 -12.63 -4.68
CA LYS A 254 -22.66 -12.63 -6.13
C LYS A 254 -23.94 -12.98 -6.88
N ASP A 255 -24.65 -14.02 -6.45
CA ASP A 255 -25.81 -14.56 -7.17
C ASP A 255 -26.99 -13.59 -7.10
N LEU A 256 -27.25 -13.03 -5.90
CA LEU A 256 -28.27 -12.02 -5.71
C LEU A 256 -27.96 -10.76 -6.53
N THR A 257 -26.70 -10.30 -6.50
CA THR A 257 -26.28 -9.10 -7.23
C THR A 257 -26.34 -9.31 -8.75
N MET A 258 -25.92 -10.48 -9.24
CA MET A 258 -26.00 -10.82 -10.67
C MET A 258 -27.46 -10.87 -11.16
N LYS A 259 -28.37 -11.36 -10.33
CA LYS A 259 -29.82 -11.33 -10.63
C LYS A 259 -30.33 -9.89 -10.76
N MET A 260 -29.82 -8.92 -10.00
CA MET A 260 -30.24 -7.51 -10.16
C MET A 260 -30.01 -7.00 -11.59
N VAL A 261 -28.88 -7.37 -12.20
CA VAL A 261 -28.43 -6.81 -13.48
C VAL A 261 -28.78 -7.66 -14.72
N LYS A 262 -29.22 -8.91 -14.52
CA LYS A 262 -29.54 -9.84 -15.63
C LYS A 262 -30.90 -10.52 -15.50
N GLY A 263 -31.52 -10.51 -14.33
CA GLY A 263 -32.69 -11.34 -14.02
C GLY A 263 -34.04 -10.65 -14.16
N GLY A 264 -34.08 -9.36 -14.50
CA GLY A 264 -35.33 -8.62 -14.63
C GLY A 264 -35.71 -8.29 -16.06
N ASN A 265 -36.70 -7.42 -16.22
CA ASN A 265 -37.24 -6.97 -17.50
C ASN A 265 -37.41 -5.44 -17.56
N SER A 266 -36.89 -4.70 -16.57
CA SER A 266 -36.88 -3.24 -16.57
C SER A 266 -35.76 -2.68 -17.43
N ILE A 267 -35.92 -1.42 -17.86
CA ILE A 267 -35.00 -0.69 -18.72
C ILE A 267 -34.64 0.63 -18.05
N ILE A 268 -33.37 0.99 -18.08
CA ILE A 268 -32.91 2.35 -17.82
C ILE A 268 -32.37 2.90 -19.14
N SER A 269 -32.99 3.93 -19.68
CA SER A 269 -32.52 4.65 -20.87
C SER A 269 -32.20 6.09 -20.52
N GLY A 270 -31.35 6.75 -21.30
CA GLY A 270 -30.98 8.11 -20.95
C GLY A 270 -30.13 8.80 -21.98
N GLN A 271 -29.74 10.02 -21.63
CA GLN A 271 -28.89 10.87 -22.45
C GLN A 271 -27.75 11.46 -21.63
N VAL A 272 -26.54 11.42 -22.18
CA VAL A 272 -25.32 11.97 -21.58
C VAL A 272 -24.95 13.29 -22.24
N PHE A 273 -24.80 14.36 -21.44
CA PHE A 273 -24.38 15.66 -21.95
C PHE A 273 -23.79 16.57 -20.88
N ALA A 274 -23.01 17.55 -21.31
CA ALA A 274 -22.49 18.65 -20.51
C ALA A 274 -23.17 19.95 -20.93
N ARG A 275 -23.28 20.87 -19.98
CA ARG A 275 -23.55 22.28 -20.24
C ARG A 275 -22.54 23.11 -19.48
N ASP A 276 -22.11 24.17 -20.13
CA ASP A 276 -21.13 25.10 -19.60
C ASP A 276 -21.73 26.51 -19.50
N PHE A 277 -21.07 27.37 -18.73
CA PHE A 277 -21.41 28.79 -18.66
C PHE A 277 -20.32 29.61 -19.31
N ASN A 278 -20.69 30.71 -19.96
CA ASN A 278 -19.69 31.67 -20.42
C ASN A 278 -19.17 32.45 -19.20
N ASP A 279 -17.97 32.13 -18.73
CA ASP A 279 -17.33 32.89 -17.66
C ASP A 279 -16.66 34.13 -18.24
N ASN A 280 -17.26 35.29 -17.96
CA ASN A 280 -16.71 36.60 -18.33
C ASN A 280 -15.94 37.25 -17.16
N GLY A 281 -15.54 36.48 -16.15
CA GLY A 281 -14.68 36.92 -15.04
C GLY A 281 -15.35 37.81 -13.99
N THR A 282 -16.68 37.98 -14.03
CA THR A 282 -17.43 38.77 -13.03
C THR A 282 -18.14 37.86 -12.03
N VAL A 283 -18.26 38.27 -10.77
CA VAL A 283 -18.98 37.48 -9.73
C VAL A 283 -20.43 37.14 -10.16
N TRP A 284 -21.02 37.97 -11.03
CA TRP A 284 -22.36 37.79 -11.59
C TRP A 284 -22.46 36.75 -12.72
N SER A 285 -21.36 36.40 -13.41
CA SER A 285 -21.38 35.34 -14.46
C SER A 285 -21.75 33.97 -13.90
N LYS A 286 -21.39 33.72 -12.64
CA LYS A 286 -21.69 32.49 -11.90
C LYS A 286 -23.16 32.37 -11.45
N MET A 287 -23.94 33.45 -11.52
CA MET A 287 -25.34 33.49 -11.05
C MET A 287 -26.39 33.38 -12.18
N GLN A 288 -25.99 33.28 -13.46
CA GLN A 288 -26.93 33.37 -14.57
C GLN A 288 -27.25 32.03 -15.25
N VAL A 289 -28.45 31.52 -14.99
CA VAL A 289 -29.15 30.49 -15.81
C VAL A 289 -29.35 30.98 -17.27
N MET A 290 -29.20 32.28 -17.52
CA MET A 290 -29.43 32.95 -18.81
C MET A 290 -28.27 32.84 -19.81
N ASN A 291 -27.08 32.39 -19.40
CA ASN A 291 -25.88 32.36 -20.24
C ASN A 291 -25.28 30.94 -20.37
N ILE A 292 -26.16 29.93 -20.39
CA ILE A 292 -25.80 28.52 -20.57
C ILE A 292 -25.44 28.28 -22.03
N GLN A 293 -24.22 27.80 -22.28
CA GLN A 293 -23.78 27.42 -23.62
C GLN A 293 -24.57 26.23 -24.17
N ALA A 294 -24.46 26.04 -25.49
CA ALA A 294 -25.09 24.93 -26.19
C ALA A 294 -24.76 23.60 -25.50
N LYS A 295 -25.74 22.70 -25.53
CA LYS A 295 -25.61 21.36 -24.98
C LYS A 295 -24.51 20.61 -25.76
N GLN A 296 -23.54 20.08 -25.03
CA GLN A 296 -22.48 19.24 -25.60
C GLN A 296 -22.75 17.79 -25.22
N VAL A 297 -23.21 16.99 -26.18
CA VAL A 297 -23.56 15.57 -25.96
C VAL A 297 -22.30 14.71 -25.93
N ALA A 298 -22.34 13.61 -25.19
CA ALA A 298 -21.26 12.64 -25.25
C ALA A 298 -21.21 11.97 -26.64
N PRO A 299 -20.02 11.79 -27.23
CA PRO A 299 -19.89 11.18 -28.55
C PRO A 299 -20.34 9.72 -28.56
N ARG A 300 -20.74 9.25 -29.74
CA ARG A 300 -21.02 7.82 -29.98
C ARG A 300 -19.83 6.97 -29.55
N GLY A 301 -20.11 5.88 -28.84
CA GLY A 301 -19.09 5.00 -28.28
C GLY A 301 -18.63 5.36 -26.85
N THR A 302 -19.00 6.53 -26.30
CA THR A 302 -18.75 6.84 -24.89
C THR A 302 -19.32 5.75 -24.00
N GLN A 303 -18.50 5.24 -23.09
CA GLN A 303 -18.93 4.20 -22.15
C GLN A 303 -19.82 4.79 -21.05
N VAL A 304 -20.91 4.09 -20.77
CA VAL A 304 -21.75 4.31 -19.60
C VAL A 304 -21.71 3.03 -18.78
N ILE A 305 -21.46 3.17 -17.48
CA ILE A 305 -21.33 2.08 -16.53
C ILE A 305 -22.53 2.09 -15.60
N LEU A 306 -23.09 0.92 -15.34
CA LEU A 306 -24.15 0.69 -14.36
C LEU A 306 -23.62 -0.25 -13.28
N ILE A 307 -23.56 0.26 -12.06
CA ILE A 307 -23.14 -0.46 -10.86
C ILE A 307 -24.41 -0.78 -10.06
N PRO A 308 -24.68 -2.06 -9.72
CA PRO A 308 -25.72 -2.38 -8.74
C PRO A 308 -25.48 -1.57 -7.46
N TYR A 309 -26.49 -0.88 -6.93
CA TYR A 309 -26.29 0.00 -5.77
C TYR A 309 -26.91 -0.62 -4.51
N ASN A 310 -26.50 -1.85 -4.21
CA ASN A 310 -26.82 -2.53 -2.94
C ASN A 310 -25.86 -2.07 -1.82
N ASP A 311 -26.04 -2.60 -0.61
CA ASP A 311 -25.29 -2.15 0.57
C ASP A 311 -23.77 -2.28 0.43
N TYR A 312 -23.28 -3.35 -0.22
CA TYR A 312 -21.87 -3.53 -0.51
C TYR A 312 -21.31 -2.41 -1.40
N PHE A 313 -21.94 -2.14 -2.55
CA PHE A 313 -21.48 -1.09 -3.45
C PHE A 313 -21.65 0.32 -2.85
N LYS A 314 -22.71 0.56 -2.08
CA LYS A 314 -22.90 1.81 -1.33
C LYS A 314 -21.74 2.06 -0.37
N GLU A 315 -21.36 1.07 0.41
CA GLU A 315 -20.23 1.19 1.35
C GLU A 315 -18.92 1.35 0.59
N TRP A 316 -18.66 0.54 -0.44
CA TRP A 316 -17.44 0.63 -1.26
C TRP A 316 -17.26 2.01 -1.89
N VAL A 317 -18.31 2.58 -2.49
CA VAL A 317 -18.28 3.95 -3.05
C VAL A 317 -17.98 4.97 -1.94
N LYS A 318 -18.68 4.89 -0.80
CA LYS A 318 -18.50 5.82 0.32
C LYS A 318 -17.07 5.76 0.89
N VAL A 319 -16.53 4.57 1.05
CA VAL A 319 -15.16 4.33 1.51
C VAL A 319 -14.16 4.95 0.54
N ASN A 320 -14.28 4.67 -0.76
CA ASN A 320 -13.34 5.18 -1.76
C ASN A 320 -13.42 6.69 -1.95
N GLU A 321 -14.61 7.27 -1.81
CA GLU A 321 -14.74 8.74 -1.77
C GLU A 321 -14.09 9.35 -0.52
N SER A 322 -14.14 8.67 0.63
CA SER A 322 -13.43 9.08 1.84
C SER A 322 -11.91 8.99 1.67
N GLN A 323 -11.40 7.89 1.09
CA GLN A 323 -9.97 7.70 0.83
C GLN A 323 -9.43 8.78 -0.12
N ARG A 324 -10.13 9.02 -1.23
CA ARG A 324 -9.75 10.06 -2.19
C ARG A 324 -9.69 11.45 -1.56
N LYS A 325 -10.65 11.81 -0.69
CA LYS A 325 -10.62 13.10 0.04
C LYS A 325 -9.42 13.23 0.98
N LYS A 326 -8.87 12.11 1.45
CA LYS A 326 -7.70 12.06 2.32
C LYS A 326 -6.38 11.90 1.54
N GLY A 327 -6.41 11.89 0.21
CA GLY A 327 -5.23 11.63 -0.62
C GLY A 327 -4.69 10.20 -0.51
N ARG A 328 -5.57 9.24 -0.17
CA ARG A 328 -5.24 7.82 0.02
C ARG A 328 -5.76 6.99 -1.15
N GLU A 329 -5.13 5.84 -1.37
CA GLU A 329 -5.53 4.89 -2.39
C GLU A 329 -6.90 4.27 -2.07
N GLY A 330 -7.69 4.05 -3.12
CA GLY A 330 -8.98 3.39 -3.00
C GLY A 330 -8.81 1.89 -2.74
N ILE A 331 -9.81 1.30 -2.10
CA ILE A 331 -9.93 -0.15 -1.96
C ILE A 331 -10.38 -0.72 -3.31
N ALA A 332 -9.62 -1.71 -3.78
CA ALA A 332 -9.99 -2.46 -4.97
C ALA A 332 -11.38 -3.09 -4.81
N LEU A 333 -12.12 -3.17 -5.90
CA LEU A 333 -13.39 -3.88 -5.91
C LEU A 333 -13.11 -5.40 -5.89
N LEU A 334 -13.95 -6.18 -5.20
CA LEU A 334 -13.88 -7.65 -5.29
C LEU A 334 -14.09 -8.09 -6.74
N ASP A 335 -13.32 -9.07 -7.22
CA ASP A 335 -13.43 -9.57 -8.60
C ASP A 335 -14.84 -10.07 -8.93
N GLU A 336 -15.50 -10.72 -7.97
CA GLU A 336 -16.88 -11.18 -8.11
C GLU A 336 -17.88 -10.03 -8.21
N ALA A 337 -17.63 -8.94 -7.47
CA ALA A 337 -18.45 -7.73 -7.56
C ALA A 337 -18.23 -7.00 -8.89
N ALA A 338 -16.98 -6.96 -9.38
CA ALA A 338 -16.67 -6.39 -10.69
C ALA A 338 -17.45 -7.07 -11.83
N GLN A 339 -17.67 -8.39 -11.75
CA GLN A 339 -18.46 -9.15 -12.73
C GLN A 339 -19.95 -8.75 -12.77
N CYS A 340 -20.47 -8.14 -11.71
CA CYS A 340 -21.86 -7.68 -11.64
C CYS A 340 -22.06 -6.27 -12.22
N ILE A 341 -21.00 -5.58 -12.62
CA ILE A 341 -21.09 -4.25 -13.25
C ILE A 341 -21.44 -4.42 -14.73
N LYS A 342 -22.47 -3.71 -15.20
CA LYS A 342 -22.77 -3.63 -16.63
C LYS A 342 -22.08 -2.41 -17.23
N SER A 343 -21.73 -2.52 -18.50
CA SER A 343 -21.42 -1.36 -19.32
C SER A 343 -22.21 -1.40 -20.62
N THR A 344 -22.50 -0.22 -21.12
CA THR A 344 -23.09 0.02 -22.45
C THR A 344 -22.32 1.17 -23.09
N ARG A 345 -22.66 1.50 -24.33
CA ARG A 345 -22.10 2.65 -25.03
C ARG A 345 -23.21 3.57 -25.51
N VAL A 346 -22.90 4.84 -25.61
CA VAL A 346 -23.71 5.79 -26.37
C VAL A 346 -23.85 5.26 -27.80
N TYR A 347 -25.08 5.07 -28.27
CA TYR A 347 -25.36 4.39 -29.54
C TYR A 347 -25.64 5.32 -30.71
N ASP A 348 -25.88 6.61 -30.45
CA ASP A 348 -26.14 7.63 -31.45
C ASP A 348 -25.33 8.92 -31.21
N ASP A 349 -25.51 9.89 -32.10
CA ASP A 349 -24.84 11.19 -32.02
C ASP A 349 -25.59 12.20 -31.13
N GLU A 350 -26.65 11.75 -30.45
CA GLU A 350 -27.44 12.54 -29.52
C GLU A 350 -27.10 12.23 -28.05
N GLY A 351 -26.17 11.29 -27.81
CA GLY A 351 -25.73 10.93 -26.46
C GLY A 351 -26.61 9.89 -25.78
N HIS A 352 -27.46 9.16 -26.51
CA HIS A 352 -28.39 8.20 -25.91
C HIS A 352 -27.74 6.86 -25.58
N PHE A 353 -28.18 6.26 -24.47
CA PHE A 353 -27.75 4.96 -23.99
C PHE A 353 -28.90 4.19 -23.37
N GLU A 354 -28.74 2.87 -23.21
CA GLU A 354 -29.70 2.03 -22.50
C GLU A 354 -29.05 0.84 -21.79
N PHE A 355 -29.71 0.41 -20.70
CA PHE A 355 -29.49 -0.84 -20.00
C PHE A 355 -30.82 -1.59 -19.90
N VAL A 356 -30.80 -2.86 -20.25
CA VAL A 356 -31.97 -3.76 -20.23
C VAL A 356 -31.79 -4.88 -19.20
N ASN A 357 -32.86 -5.63 -18.95
CA ASN A 357 -32.91 -6.82 -18.10
C ASN A 357 -32.59 -6.55 -16.62
N LEU A 358 -33.05 -5.40 -16.11
CA LEU A 358 -32.82 -4.97 -14.74
C LEU A 358 -33.99 -5.38 -13.84
N MET A 359 -33.69 -5.80 -12.62
CA MET A 359 -34.70 -5.98 -11.56
C MET A 359 -35.06 -4.62 -10.93
N PRO A 360 -36.15 -4.53 -10.17
CA PRO A 360 -36.34 -3.45 -9.20
C PRO A 360 -35.14 -3.33 -8.26
N GLY A 361 -34.72 -2.11 -7.98
CA GLY A 361 -33.54 -1.81 -7.16
C GLY A 361 -32.93 -0.46 -7.47
N GLU A 362 -31.88 -0.13 -6.73
CA GLU A 362 -31.07 1.07 -6.97
C GLU A 362 -29.83 0.73 -7.80
N TYR A 363 -29.46 1.65 -8.68
CA TYR A 363 -28.34 1.53 -9.59
C TYR A 363 -27.57 2.84 -9.65
N LEU A 364 -26.25 2.78 -9.57
CA LEU A 364 -25.37 3.92 -9.77
C LEU A 364 -24.90 3.94 -11.22
N LEU A 365 -25.28 4.98 -11.94
CA LEU A 365 -24.77 5.26 -13.27
C LEU A 365 -23.52 6.13 -13.19
N TYR A 366 -22.52 5.78 -13.98
CA TYR A 366 -21.26 6.51 -14.10
C TYR A 366 -20.85 6.65 -15.57
N THR A 367 -20.34 7.82 -15.93
CA THR A 367 -19.76 8.07 -17.25
C THR A 367 -18.77 9.23 -17.17
N GLU A 368 -17.77 9.18 -18.05
CA GLU A 368 -16.81 10.25 -18.28
C GLU A 368 -16.66 10.50 -19.78
N PHE A 369 -16.67 11.77 -20.19
CA PHE A 369 -16.44 12.17 -21.58
C PHE A 369 -15.85 13.58 -21.66
N GLY A 370 -15.15 13.87 -22.75
CA GLY A 370 -14.60 15.20 -23.03
C GLY A 370 -15.66 16.17 -23.56
N TYR A 371 -15.54 17.45 -23.21
CA TYR A 371 -16.32 18.55 -23.77
C TYR A 371 -15.46 19.83 -23.84
N ASP A 372 -15.83 20.79 -24.66
CA ASP A 372 -15.11 22.05 -24.82
C ASP A 372 -15.60 23.08 -23.80
N HIS A 373 -14.67 23.68 -23.08
CA HIS A 373 -14.92 24.82 -22.21
C HIS A 373 -14.56 26.11 -22.91
N SER A 374 -15.53 27.01 -23.05
CA SER A 374 -15.29 28.34 -23.61
C SER A 374 -15.35 29.41 -22.53
N TYR A 375 -14.38 30.33 -22.53
CA TYR A 375 -14.35 31.48 -21.63
C TYR A 375 -13.94 32.75 -22.39
N SER A 376 -14.32 33.91 -21.87
CA SER A 376 -13.90 35.20 -22.43
C SER A 376 -13.00 35.93 -21.44
N GLN A 377 -11.92 36.51 -21.93
CA GLN A 377 -10.97 37.27 -21.12
C GLN A 377 -10.74 38.65 -21.74
N THR A 378 -10.89 39.68 -20.90
CA THR A 378 -10.48 41.03 -21.24
C THR A 378 -8.97 41.15 -21.17
N GLU A 379 -8.34 41.45 -22.30
CA GLU A 379 -6.90 41.68 -22.41
C GLU A 379 -6.62 43.16 -22.69
N VAL A 380 -5.62 43.71 -22.03
CA VAL A 380 -5.13 45.06 -22.31
C VAL A 380 -4.25 45.02 -23.55
N THR A 381 -4.65 45.72 -24.62
CA THR A 381 -3.93 45.76 -25.90
C THR A 381 -3.18 47.06 -26.13
N GLY A 382 -3.33 48.03 -25.22
CA GLY A 382 -2.62 49.29 -25.27
C GLY A 382 -3.14 50.28 -24.24
N TYR A 383 -2.63 51.49 -24.29
CA TYR A 383 -3.00 52.57 -23.40
C TYR A 383 -3.21 53.85 -24.21
N THR A 384 -4.22 54.62 -23.84
CA THR A 384 -4.49 55.95 -24.42
C THR A 384 -4.29 56.98 -23.32
N ASP A 385 -3.34 57.88 -23.53
CA ASP A 385 -3.06 59.01 -22.66
C ASP A 385 -3.94 60.21 -23.03
N HIS A 386 -4.56 60.82 -22.03
CA HIS A 386 -5.46 61.95 -22.21
C HIS A 386 -4.76 63.24 -21.80
N TYR A 387 -4.82 64.25 -22.67
CA TYR A 387 -4.23 65.58 -22.44
C TYR A 387 -5.29 66.66 -22.60
N ILE A 388 -5.33 67.62 -21.67
CA ILE A 388 -6.16 68.83 -21.78
C ILE A 388 -5.21 70.03 -21.75
N ASN A 389 -5.28 70.89 -22.77
CA ASN A 389 -4.39 72.06 -22.93
C ASN A 389 -2.89 71.73 -22.84
N GLY A 390 -2.48 70.57 -23.37
CA GLY A 390 -1.08 70.09 -23.33
C GLY A 390 -0.64 69.46 -22.00
N MET A 391 -1.49 69.44 -20.98
CA MET A 391 -1.20 68.84 -19.67
C MET A 391 -1.81 67.45 -19.56
N PHE A 392 -0.98 66.47 -19.17
CA PHE A 392 -1.40 65.07 -18.98
C PHE A 392 -2.46 64.95 -17.87
N GLN A 393 -3.56 64.27 -18.17
CA GLN A 393 -4.72 64.09 -17.27
C GLN A 393 -4.89 62.64 -16.81
N GLY A 394 -4.19 61.69 -17.42
CA GLY A 394 -4.23 60.28 -17.03
C GLY A 394 -4.26 59.35 -18.23
N THR A 395 -4.14 58.06 -17.93
CA THR A 395 -4.09 56.99 -18.92
C THR A 395 -5.31 56.09 -18.78
N SER A 396 -5.94 55.75 -19.89
CA SER A 396 -6.97 54.70 -19.95
C SER A 396 -6.43 53.47 -20.66
N ALA A 397 -6.72 52.27 -20.13
CA ALA A 397 -6.36 51.01 -20.79
C ALA A 397 -7.30 50.75 -21.97
N ASN A 398 -6.73 50.51 -23.15
CA ASN A 398 -7.44 49.96 -24.29
C ASN A 398 -7.52 48.44 -24.09
N THR A 399 -8.74 47.92 -24.08
CA THR A 399 -8.96 46.49 -23.86
C THR A 399 -9.70 45.87 -25.04
N VAL A 400 -9.42 44.60 -25.30
CA VAL A 400 -10.21 43.76 -26.20
C VAL A 400 -10.67 42.53 -25.43
N ASN A 401 -11.88 42.06 -25.70
CA ASN A 401 -12.36 40.80 -25.15
C ASN A 401 -12.03 39.67 -26.14
N ARG A 402 -11.26 38.67 -25.71
CA ARG A 402 -10.93 37.48 -26.50
C ARG A 402 -11.66 36.26 -25.97
N ASN A 403 -12.18 35.45 -26.89
CA ASN A 403 -12.81 34.17 -26.57
C ASN A 403 -11.80 33.04 -26.74
N TYR A 404 -11.70 32.19 -25.73
CA TYR A 404 -10.83 31.02 -25.68
C TYR A 404 -11.68 29.76 -25.54
N SER A 405 -11.18 28.64 -26.07
CA SER A 405 -11.77 27.32 -25.90
C SER A 405 -10.69 26.32 -25.48
N THR A 406 -10.98 25.48 -24.49
CA THR A 406 -10.07 24.46 -23.96
C THR A 406 -10.82 23.15 -23.73
N GLY A 407 -10.19 22.02 -24.03
CA GLY A 407 -10.78 20.70 -23.75
C GLY A 407 -10.83 20.41 -22.25
N THR A 408 -11.97 19.89 -21.77
CA THR A 408 -12.18 19.52 -20.37
C THR A 408 -12.96 18.18 -20.27
N SER A 409 -13.07 17.59 -19.08
CA SER A 409 -13.78 16.32 -18.87
C SER A 409 -15.01 16.49 -17.96
N ALA A 410 -16.08 15.80 -18.32
CA ALA A 410 -17.30 15.70 -17.53
C ALA A 410 -17.39 14.32 -16.89
N VAL A 411 -17.17 14.26 -15.57
CA VAL A 411 -17.46 13.06 -14.76
C VAL A 411 -18.86 13.21 -14.15
N VAL A 412 -19.75 12.26 -14.46
CA VAL A 412 -21.13 12.24 -13.95
C VAL A 412 -21.38 10.95 -13.17
N LYS A 413 -21.93 11.09 -11.97
CA LYS A 413 -22.43 10.00 -11.11
C LYS A 413 -23.88 10.27 -10.77
N LYS A 414 -24.77 9.29 -10.94
CA LYS A 414 -26.19 9.43 -10.57
C LYS A 414 -26.78 8.12 -10.10
N VAL A 415 -27.38 8.13 -8.92
CA VAL A 415 -28.19 7.01 -8.43
C VAL A 415 -29.57 7.09 -9.08
N VAL A 416 -30.06 5.95 -9.56
CA VAL A 416 -31.36 5.77 -10.22
C VAL A 416 -32.05 4.58 -9.58
N THR A 417 -33.36 4.70 -9.36
CA THR A 417 -34.17 3.65 -8.75
C THR A 417 -35.16 3.11 -9.78
N VAL A 418 -35.19 1.79 -9.91
CA VAL A 418 -36.25 1.04 -10.60
C VAL A 418 -37.18 0.52 -9.50
N ASN A 419 -38.41 1.00 -9.46
CA ASN A 419 -39.37 0.71 -8.40
C ASN A 419 -40.13 -0.59 -8.64
N LYS A 420 -40.41 -0.94 -9.90
CA LYS A 420 -41.22 -2.12 -10.24
C LYS A 420 -40.71 -2.90 -11.47
N PRO A 421 -41.05 -4.20 -11.59
CA PRO A 421 -40.66 -4.99 -12.75
C PRO A 421 -41.25 -4.41 -14.04
N GLY A 422 -40.47 -4.41 -15.13
CA GLY A 422 -40.85 -3.92 -16.45
C GLY A 422 -40.87 -2.39 -16.57
N GLU A 423 -40.46 -1.65 -15.54
CA GLU A 423 -40.40 -0.19 -15.57
C GLU A 423 -39.35 0.30 -16.58
N LYS A 424 -39.69 1.36 -17.31
CA LYS A 424 -38.76 2.11 -18.16
C LYS A 424 -38.42 3.41 -17.46
N VAL A 425 -37.18 3.57 -17.03
CA VAL A 425 -36.70 4.77 -16.33
C VAL A 425 -35.85 5.60 -17.29
N GLU A 426 -36.28 6.83 -17.57
CA GLU A 426 -35.51 7.80 -18.34
C GLU A 426 -34.62 8.67 -17.45
N VAL A 427 -33.34 8.81 -17.80
CA VAL A 427 -32.37 9.58 -17.01
C VAL A 427 -31.53 10.51 -17.85
N LYS A 428 -31.29 11.72 -17.31
CA LYS A 428 -30.28 12.65 -17.84
C LYS A 428 -29.02 12.57 -17.00
N LEU A 429 -27.90 12.16 -17.62
CA LEU A 429 -26.56 12.22 -17.05
C LEU A 429 -25.92 13.54 -17.46
N LYS A 430 -26.22 14.59 -16.67
CA LYS A 430 -25.82 15.97 -16.96
C LYS A 430 -24.67 16.42 -16.06
N LYS A 431 -23.59 16.94 -16.65
CA LYS A 431 -22.65 17.82 -15.94
C LYS A 431 -23.04 19.28 -16.19
N THR A 432 -23.14 20.06 -15.12
CA THR A 432 -23.18 21.53 -15.21
C THR A 432 -21.96 22.02 -14.46
N ARG A 433 -21.04 22.71 -15.15
CA ARG A 433 -19.94 23.42 -14.47
C ARG A 433 -20.54 24.61 -13.73
N ALA A 434 -20.09 24.96 -12.53
CA ALA A 434 -20.55 26.12 -11.77
C ALA A 434 -19.34 26.94 -11.32
#